data_AF-A0A349Y0Q4-F1
#
_entry.id   AF-A0A349Y0Q4-F1
#
_cell.length_a   1.000
_cell.length_b   1.000
_cell.length_c   1.000
_cell.angle_alpha   90.00
_cell.angle_beta   90.00
_cell.angle_gamma   90.00
#
_symmetry.space_group_name_H-M   'P 1'
#
loop_
_entity.id
_entity.type
_entity.pdbx_description
1 polymer ?
#
loop_
_entity_poly.entity_id
_entity_poly.type
_entity_poly.pdbx_seq_one_letter_code
_entity_poly.pdbx_strand_id
1 'polypeptide(L)'
;GNFHLLPNGVFYLKDHRAGVLATEAYLTADPKPDFATQSGPMLVIDGGVHPRFLPDSDSLKRRNGVGVSRDGMVHFAISDNTVRFYDFATLFRDVLDSPNALYLDGTISSVDIPAMKRRDSLFPMGPIIAVVDRVPD
;
A
#
# COMPACT_ATOMS: atom_id res chain seq x y z
N GLY A 1 4.51 -17.15 3.19
CA GLY A 1 3.80 -15.86 2.98
C GLY A 1 4.55 -14.75 3.68
N ASN A 2 4.31 -13.49 3.30
CA ASN A 2 5.03 -12.33 3.87
C ASN A 2 4.54 -11.92 5.27
N PHE A 3 3.56 -12.64 5.83
CA PHE A 3 2.93 -12.42 7.13
C PHE A 3 3.88 -12.38 8.35
N HIS A 4 5.15 -12.77 8.18
CA HIS A 4 6.18 -12.73 9.22
C HIS A 4 7.07 -11.47 9.14
N LEU A 5 6.90 -10.62 8.13
CA LEU A 5 7.62 -9.36 8.00
C LEU A 5 6.87 -8.28 8.77
N LEU A 6 7.33 -8.01 9.99
CA LEU A 6 6.83 -6.94 10.84
C LEU A 6 7.74 -5.71 10.74
N PRO A 7 7.18 -4.49 10.87
CA PRO A 7 5.79 -4.21 11.21
C PRO A 7 4.81 -4.29 10.03
N ASN A 8 3.57 -4.67 10.34
CA ASN A 8 2.41 -4.43 9.48
C ASN A 8 1.93 -2.98 9.61
N GLY A 9 0.96 -2.59 8.78
CA GLY A 9 0.44 -1.23 8.74
C GLY A 9 -1.07 -1.15 8.63
N VAL A 10 -1.58 0.06 8.85
CA VAL A 10 -2.96 0.45 8.63
C VAL A 10 -2.98 1.64 7.69
N PHE A 11 -3.69 1.51 6.57
CA PHE A 11 -4.09 2.63 5.73
C PHE A 11 -5.48 3.07 6.18
N TYR A 12 -5.65 4.36 6.43
CA TYR A 12 -6.89 4.90 6.94
C TYR A 12 -7.24 6.24 6.30
N LEU A 13 -8.53 6.57 6.33
CA LEU A 13 -9.07 7.88 5.97
C LEU A 13 -9.79 8.48 7.18
N LYS A 14 -9.56 9.77 7.41
CA LYS A 14 -10.22 10.56 8.44
C LYS A 14 -10.36 11.99 7.97
N ASP A 15 -11.57 12.56 8.02
CA ASP A 15 -11.82 13.98 7.74
C ASP A 15 -11.20 14.43 6.40
N HIS A 16 -11.41 13.62 5.35
CA HIS A 16 -10.84 13.82 4.00
C HIS A 16 -9.32 13.75 3.88
N ARG A 17 -8.63 13.29 4.93
CA ARG A 17 -7.18 13.04 4.91
C ARG A 17 -6.91 11.55 4.98
N ALA A 18 -5.92 11.12 4.21
CA ALA A 18 -5.43 9.76 4.27
C ALA A 18 -4.17 9.69 5.13
N GLY A 19 -3.93 8.53 5.74
CA GLY A 19 -2.71 8.24 6.47
C GLY A 19 -2.32 6.77 6.36
N VAL A 20 -1.03 6.52 6.53
CA VAL A 20 -0.46 5.19 6.70
C VAL A 20 0.36 5.20 7.97
N LEU A 21 0.08 4.26 8.88
CA LEU A 21 0.83 4.08 10.12
C LEU A 21 1.17 2.61 10.31
N ALA A 22 2.31 2.34 10.94
CA ALA A 22 2.57 1.01 11.49
C ALA A 22 1.49 0.66 12.52
N THR A 23 1.12 -0.62 12.64
CA THR A 23 -0.02 -1.05 13.46
C THR A 23 0.04 -0.54 14.91
N GLU A 24 1.19 -0.64 15.58
CA GLU A 24 1.35 -0.14 16.96
C GLU A 24 1.23 1.39 17.06
N ALA A 25 1.76 2.11 16.08
CA ALA A 25 1.66 3.56 16.02
C ALA A 25 0.21 4.00 15.78
N TYR A 26 -0.51 3.27 14.92
CA TYR A 26 -1.94 3.48 14.68
C TYR A 26 -2.77 3.26 15.95
N LEU A 27 -2.52 2.18 16.69
CA LEU A 27 -3.22 1.89 17.95
C LEU A 27 -2.92 2.96 19.01
N THR A 28 -1.68 3.43 19.08
CA THR A 28 -1.27 4.50 20.02
C THR A 28 -1.92 5.84 19.67
N ALA A 29 -2.00 6.17 18.38
CA ALA A 29 -2.58 7.43 17.93
C ALA A 29 -4.11 7.47 18.02
N ASP A 30 -4.78 6.30 18.04
CA ASP A 30 -6.24 6.13 18.08
C ASP A 30 -6.99 7.15 17.20
N PRO A 31 -6.76 7.18 15.88
CA PRO A 31 -7.27 8.25 15.03
C PRO A 31 -8.80 8.21 14.90
N LYS A 32 -9.49 7.09 15.19
CA LYS A 32 -10.94 6.89 14.96
C LYS A 32 -11.34 7.24 13.51
N PRO A 33 -10.88 6.47 12.52
CA PRO A 33 -11.06 6.81 11.12
C PRO A 33 -12.47 6.50 10.61
N ASP A 34 -12.82 7.14 9.50
CA ASP A 34 -14.02 6.83 8.72
C ASP A 34 -13.88 5.46 8.03
N PHE A 35 -12.68 5.18 7.53
CA PHE A 35 -12.32 3.91 6.89
C PHE A 35 -10.91 3.51 7.28
N ALA A 36 -10.69 2.21 7.52
CA ALA A 36 -9.36 1.67 7.71
C ALA A 36 -9.24 0.25 7.17
N THR A 37 -8.07 -0.07 6.65
CA THR A 37 -7.69 -1.43 6.26
C THR A 37 -6.31 -1.73 6.80
N GLN A 38 -6.17 -2.90 7.43
CA GLN A 38 -4.90 -3.40 7.96
C GLN A 38 -4.31 -4.38 6.95
N SER A 39 -3.04 -4.19 6.61
CA SER A 39 -2.29 -5.15 5.81
C SER A 39 -0.79 -5.06 6.16
N GLY A 40 0.07 -5.58 5.30
CA GLY A 40 1.51 -5.44 5.46
C GLY A 40 2.33 -6.50 4.74
N PRO A 41 3.67 -6.38 4.80
CA PRO A 41 4.44 -5.47 5.66
C PRO A 41 4.33 -3.98 5.30
N MET A 42 4.73 -3.10 6.22
CA MET A 42 5.10 -1.73 5.86
C MET A 42 6.20 -1.77 4.79
N LEU A 43 6.10 -0.88 3.79
CA LEU A 43 7.09 -0.71 2.74
C LEU A 43 8.11 0.37 3.12
N VAL A 44 7.60 1.50 3.59
CA VAL A 44 8.36 2.66 4.07
C VAL A 44 7.83 3.03 5.45
N ILE A 45 8.73 3.29 6.39
CA ILE A 45 8.45 3.65 7.78
C ILE A 45 9.24 4.91 8.08
N ASP A 46 8.54 6.02 8.31
CA ASP A 46 9.13 7.33 8.62
C ASP A 46 10.26 7.75 7.64
N GLY A 47 10.04 7.49 6.35
CA GLY A 47 10.98 7.77 5.25
C GLY A 47 12.08 6.73 5.04
N GLY A 48 12.17 5.70 5.90
CA GLY A 48 13.11 4.58 5.74
C GLY A 48 12.46 3.38 5.04
N VAL A 49 13.17 2.72 4.12
CA VAL A 49 12.73 1.42 3.59
C VAL A 49 12.70 0.39 4.73
N HIS A 50 11.69 -0.48 4.74
CA HIS A 50 11.56 -1.55 5.72
C HIS A 50 12.88 -2.35 5.87
N PRO A 51 13.45 -2.49 7.08
CA PRO A 51 14.83 -2.95 7.27
C PRO A 51 15.09 -4.39 6.83
N ARG A 52 14.04 -5.22 6.77
CA ARG A 52 14.12 -6.61 6.28
C ARG A 52 14.14 -6.73 4.75
N PHE A 53 14.00 -5.64 4.00
CA PHE A 53 14.03 -5.70 2.54
C PHE A 53 15.47 -5.61 2.05
N LEU A 54 15.96 -6.71 1.49
CA LEU A 54 17.31 -6.81 0.97
C LEU A 54 17.35 -6.33 -0.49
N PRO A 55 18.28 -5.43 -0.86
CA PRO A 55 18.47 -5.00 -2.25
C PRO A 55 18.80 -6.14 -3.21
N ASP A 56 19.51 -7.16 -2.71
CA ASP A 56 20.00 -8.33 -3.44
C ASP A 56 19.10 -9.57 -3.28
N SER A 57 17.89 -9.40 -2.72
CA SER A 57 16.91 -10.48 -2.58
C SER A 57 16.60 -11.18 -3.91
N ASP A 58 16.49 -12.50 -3.87
CA ASP A 58 16.03 -13.35 -4.99
C ASP A 58 14.49 -13.48 -5.04
N SER A 59 13.78 -12.91 -4.05
CA SER A 59 12.33 -13.00 -3.94
C SER A 59 11.60 -12.01 -4.85
N LEU A 60 11.37 -12.44 -6.09
CA LEU A 60 10.65 -11.67 -7.11
C LEU A 60 9.17 -12.09 -7.15
N LYS A 61 8.26 -11.12 -6.94
CA LYS A 61 6.80 -11.33 -7.09
C LYS A 61 6.14 -10.07 -7.65
N ARG A 62 4.94 -10.21 -8.20
CA ARG A 62 4.07 -9.04 -8.38
C ARG A 62 3.76 -8.45 -7.01
N ARG A 63 3.87 -7.13 -6.88
CA ARG A 63 3.67 -6.41 -5.64
C ARG A 63 2.60 -5.34 -5.84
N ASN A 64 1.87 -5.05 -4.77
CA ASN A 64 0.97 -3.92 -4.70
C ASN A 64 1.24 -3.14 -3.41
N GLY A 65 0.74 -1.92 -3.32
CA GLY A 65 0.84 -1.15 -2.10
C GLY A 65 0.09 0.17 -2.17
N VAL A 66 -0.03 0.78 -1.00
CA VAL A 66 -0.57 2.11 -0.82
C VAL A 66 0.39 2.96 0.02
N GLY A 67 0.59 4.20 -0.40
CA GLY A 67 1.37 5.20 0.31
C GLY A 67 0.69 6.55 0.25
N VAL A 68 1.06 7.43 1.17
CA VAL A 68 0.63 8.83 1.17
C VAL A 68 1.88 9.70 1.06
N SER A 69 1.99 10.49 0.00
CA SER A 69 3.08 11.43 -0.21
C SER A 69 3.04 12.59 0.79
N ARG A 70 4.14 13.33 0.93
CA ARG A 70 4.22 14.46 1.88
C ARG A 70 3.19 15.56 1.66
N ASP A 71 2.74 15.76 0.42
CA ASP A 71 1.69 16.70 0.06
C ASP A 71 0.27 16.13 0.27
N GLY A 72 0.15 14.89 0.73
CA GLY A 72 -1.12 14.24 1.08
C GLY A 72 -1.77 13.46 -0.06
N MET A 73 -1.13 13.33 -1.22
CA MET A 73 -1.64 12.53 -2.32
C MET A 73 -1.53 11.03 -2.01
N VAL A 74 -2.62 10.29 -2.27
CA VAL A 74 -2.67 8.84 -2.08
C VAL A 74 -2.22 8.14 -3.34
N HIS A 75 -1.24 7.26 -3.22
CA HIS A 75 -0.73 6.45 -4.31
C HIS A 75 -1.07 4.98 -4.09
N PHE A 76 -1.89 4.42 -4.97
CA PHE A 76 -2.02 2.97 -5.13
C PHE A 76 -1.12 2.53 -6.30
N ALA A 77 -0.28 1.52 -6.05
CA ALA A 77 0.62 0.99 -7.06
C ALA A 77 0.49 -0.53 -7.16
N ILE A 78 0.60 -1.06 -8.37
CA ILE A 78 0.74 -2.49 -8.66
C ILE A 78 1.82 -2.67 -9.73
N SER A 79 2.72 -3.64 -9.54
CA SER A 79 3.77 -3.94 -10.51
C SER A 79 3.25 -4.88 -11.60
N ASP A 80 3.56 -4.57 -12.87
CA ASP A 80 3.21 -5.45 -14.00
C ASP A 80 4.07 -6.72 -14.01
N ASN A 81 5.36 -6.55 -13.72
CA ASN A 81 6.34 -7.63 -13.61
C ASN A 81 6.65 -7.99 -12.15
N THR A 82 7.40 -9.08 -11.97
CA THR A 82 7.89 -9.47 -10.66
C THR A 82 9.04 -8.56 -10.23
N VAL A 83 8.97 -8.04 -9.00
CA VAL A 83 9.96 -7.14 -8.41
C VAL A 83 10.31 -7.59 -7.00
N ARG A 84 11.47 -7.16 -6.51
CA ARG A 84 11.86 -7.32 -5.10
C ARG A 84 11.00 -6.40 -4.25
N PHE A 85 10.88 -6.74 -2.97
CA PHE A 85 10.29 -5.82 -2.00
C PHE A 85 11.09 -4.52 -1.88
N TYR A 86 12.42 -4.60 -1.91
CA TYR A 86 13.28 -3.43 -1.84
C TYR A 86 13.00 -2.45 -2.99
N ASP A 87 13.06 -2.94 -4.23
CA ASP A 87 12.80 -2.13 -5.43
C ASP A 87 11.41 -1.48 -5.40
N PHE A 88 10.40 -2.24 -4.93
CA PHE A 88 9.04 -1.72 -4.81
C PHE A 88 8.91 -0.67 -3.69
N ALA A 89 9.62 -0.83 -2.56
CA ALA A 89 9.62 0.16 -1.49
C ALA A 89 10.34 1.45 -1.90
N THR A 90 11.41 1.35 -2.70
CA THR A 90 12.12 2.54 -3.22
C THR A 90 11.27 3.36 -4.16
N LEU A 91 10.30 2.78 -4.89
CA LEU A 91 9.31 3.56 -5.64
C LEU A 91 8.56 4.52 -4.70
N PHE A 92 8.05 4.01 -3.57
CA PHE A 92 7.32 4.84 -2.62
C PHE A 92 8.21 5.89 -1.96
N ARG A 93 9.40 5.51 -1.50
CA ARG A 93 10.32 6.42 -0.80
C ARG A 93 10.89 7.49 -1.72
N ASP A 94 11.45 7.08 -2.86
CA ASP A 94 12.33 7.93 -3.66
C ASP A 94 11.59 8.67 -4.79
N VAL A 95 10.51 8.08 -5.31
CA VAL A 95 9.79 8.64 -6.47
C VAL A 95 8.46 9.26 -6.05
N LEU A 96 7.70 8.58 -5.20
CA LEU A 96 6.37 9.04 -4.74
C LEU A 96 6.44 9.84 -3.43
N ASP A 97 7.64 10.12 -2.92
CA ASP A 97 7.90 10.88 -1.68
C ASP A 97 6.94 10.52 -0.53
N SER A 98 6.69 9.21 -0.36
CA SER A 98 5.78 8.67 0.63
C SER A 98 6.56 8.32 1.90
N PRO A 99 6.48 9.13 2.99
CA PRO A 99 7.16 8.81 4.23
C PRO A 99 6.64 7.52 4.89
N ASN A 100 5.40 7.14 4.62
CA ASN A 100 4.83 5.88 5.08
C ASN A 100 4.05 5.22 3.94
N ALA A 101 4.28 3.92 3.75
CA ALA A 101 3.60 3.10 2.75
C ALA A 101 3.49 1.66 3.26
N LEU A 102 2.47 0.92 2.82
CA LEU A 102 2.28 -0.49 3.16
C LEU A 102 1.92 -1.33 1.94
N TYR A 103 2.19 -2.63 2.07
CA TYR A 103 1.82 -3.66 1.12
C TYR A 103 0.37 -4.14 1.37
N LEU A 104 -0.46 -4.32 0.34
CA LEU A 104 -1.90 -4.59 0.51
C LEU A 104 -2.30 -6.06 0.43
N ASP A 105 -1.79 -6.84 -0.52
CA ASP A 105 -2.12 -8.27 -0.63
C ASP A 105 -1.04 -9.06 -1.36
N GLY A 106 -0.93 -10.35 -1.04
CA GLY A 106 -0.11 -11.36 -1.71
C GLY A 106 -0.41 -11.54 -3.21
N THR A 107 0.23 -12.55 -3.78
CA THR A 107 0.42 -12.84 -5.23
C THR A 107 -0.81 -12.69 -6.15
N ILE A 108 -2.03 -12.67 -5.63
CA ILE A 108 -3.28 -12.54 -6.38
C ILE A 108 -3.81 -11.12 -6.18
N SER A 109 -3.28 -10.17 -6.95
CA SER A 109 -3.76 -8.80 -6.97
C SER A 109 -4.30 -8.47 -8.35
N SER A 110 -5.47 -7.85 -8.39
CA SER A 110 -6.11 -7.38 -9.62
C SER A 110 -6.42 -5.90 -9.48
N VAL A 111 -6.34 -5.17 -10.59
CA VAL A 111 -6.77 -3.78 -10.64
C VAL A 111 -7.75 -3.55 -11.80
N ASP A 112 -8.74 -2.70 -11.58
CA ASP A 112 -9.57 -2.11 -12.64
C ASP A 112 -9.23 -0.61 -12.68
N ILE A 113 -8.63 -0.17 -13.79
CA ILE A 113 -8.28 1.21 -14.06
C ILE A 113 -8.93 1.60 -15.40
N PRO A 114 -10.17 2.11 -15.38
CA PRO A 114 -10.91 2.44 -16.60
C PRO A 114 -10.16 3.39 -17.54
N ALA A 115 -9.49 4.40 -16.98
CA ALA A 115 -8.70 5.38 -17.74
C ALA A 115 -7.55 4.75 -18.53
N MET A 116 -6.99 3.64 -18.03
CA MET A 116 -5.92 2.89 -18.69
C MET A 116 -6.46 1.73 -19.54
N LYS A 117 -7.79 1.56 -19.63
CA LYS A 117 -8.45 0.40 -20.23
C LYS A 117 -7.91 -0.93 -19.69
N ARG A 118 -7.48 -0.93 -18.43
CA ARG A 118 -6.95 -2.12 -17.75
C ARG A 118 -8.01 -2.69 -16.84
N ARG A 119 -8.39 -3.93 -17.11
CA ARG A 119 -9.23 -4.74 -16.22
C ARG A 119 -8.59 -6.11 -16.12
N ASP A 120 -7.98 -6.38 -14.97
CA ASP A 120 -7.39 -7.68 -14.71
C ASP A 120 -8.51 -8.73 -14.52
N SER A 121 -8.22 -10.00 -14.87
CA SER A 121 -9.22 -11.07 -14.78
C SER A 121 -9.54 -11.39 -13.31
N LEU A 122 -10.82 -11.41 -12.97
CA LEU A 122 -11.31 -11.55 -11.60
C LEU A 122 -11.26 -13.03 -11.17
N PHE A 123 -10.28 -13.38 -10.35
CA PHE A 123 -10.49 -14.44 -9.37
C PHE A 123 -11.55 -13.96 -8.35
N PRO A 124 -12.18 -14.83 -7.56
CA PRO A 124 -12.98 -14.38 -6.43
C PRO A 124 -12.13 -13.47 -5.52
N MET A 125 -12.37 -12.16 -5.59
CA MET A 125 -11.59 -11.17 -4.85
C MET A 125 -12.18 -10.98 -3.45
N GLY A 126 -11.30 -10.75 -2.49
CA GLY A 126 -11.67 -10.38 -1.12
C GLY A 126 -11.94 -8.87 -0.99
N PRO A 127 -11.41 -8.19 0.04
CA PRO A 127 -11.57 -6.75 0.23
C PRO A 127 -11.17 -5.94 -1.01
N ILE A 128 -12.00 -4.95 -1.37
CA ILE A 128 -11.78 -4.05 -2.50
C ILE A 128 -11.64 -2.63 -1.96
N ILE A 129 -10.60 -1.92 -2.43
CA ILE A 129 -10.48 -0.47 -2.26
C ILE A 129 -10.77 0.16 -3.61
N ALA A 130 -11.78 1.04 -3.67
CA ALA A 130 -12.15 1.75 -4.87
C ALA A 130 -12.04 3.26 -4.64
N VAL A 131 -11.40 3.95 -5.58
CA VAL A 131 -11.44 5.41 -5.68
C VAL A 131 -12.43 5.73 -6.78
N VAL A 132 -13.56 6.32 -6.41
CA VAL A 132 -14.65 6.68 -7.32
C VAL A 132 -14.98 8.15 -7.14
N ASP A 133 -15.44 8.79 -8.22
CA ASP A 133 -16.04 10.11 -8.10
C ASP A 133 -17.25 10.03 -7.17
N ARG A 134 -17.48 11.10 -6.39
CA ARG A 134 -18.75 11.25 -5.67
C ARG A 134 -19.85 11.30 -6.72
N VAL A 135 -20.66 10.24 -6.77
CA VAL A 135 -21.94 10.30 -7.45
C VAL A 135 -22.82 11.22 -6.60
N PRO A 136 -23.31 12.35 -7.15
CA PRO A 136 -24.28 13.18 -6.44
C PRO A 136 -25.50 12.32 -6.08
N ASP A 137 -26.05 12.54 -4.88
CA ASP A 137 -27.31 11.94 -4.45
C ASP A 137 -28.48 12.26 -5.41
#